data_AF-X0QPF2-F1
#
_entry.id   AF-X0QPF2-F1
#
_cell.length_a   1.000
_cell.length_b   1.000
_cell.length_c   1.000
_cell.angle_alpha   90.00
_cell.angle_beta   90.00
_cell.angle_gamma   90.00
#
_symmetry.space_group_name_H-M   'P 1'
#
loop_
_entity.id
_entity.type
_entity.pdbx_description
1 polymer ?
#
loop_
_entity_poly.entity_id
_entity_poly.type
_entity_poly.pdbx_seq_one_letter_code
_entity_poly.pdbx_strand_id
1 'polypeptide(L)' 'MQLAYVIEICINHKNQAAAGRYLYANSRDKLKSPNDSDRLRKYLMKFGLRFDGLK' A
#
# COMPACT_ATOMS: atom_id res chain seq x y z
N MET A 1 -6.84 -8.88 -0.06
CA MET A 1 -5.38 -8.96 -0.28
C MET A 1 -4.77 -9.71 0.89
N GLN A 2 -3.85 -10.64 0.61
CA GLN A 2 -3.07 -11.33 1.63
C GLN A 2 -1.86 -10.48 2.03
N LEU A 3 -1.49 -10.49 3.31
CA LEU A 3 -0.42 -9.64 3.86
C LEU A 3 0.94 -9.85 3.18
N ALA A 4 1.30 -11.11 2.91
CA ALA A 4 2.58 -11.47 2.27
C ALA A 4 2.78 -10.75 0.93
N TYR A 5 1.77 -10.80 0.05
CA TYR A 5 1.81 -10.09 -1.23
C TYR A 5 1.93 -8.58 -1.07
N VAL A 6 1.23 -7.99 -0.09
CA VAL A 6 1.34 -6.54 0.17
C VAL A 6 2.75 -6.16 0.61
N ILE A 7 3.39 -6.97 1.46
CA ILE A 7 4.77 -6.76 1.91
C ILE A 7 5.74 -6.85 0.73
N GLU A 8 5.62 -7.89 -0.11
CA GLU A 8 6.43 -8.08 -1.30
C GLU A 8 6.37 -6.85 -2.23
N ILE A 9 5.16 -6.33 -2.49
CA ILE A 9 5.00 -5.13 -3.30
C ILE A 9 5.64 -3.91 -2.63
N CYS A 10 5.53 -3.77 -1.31
CA CYS A 10 6.14 -2.65 -0.59
C CYS A 10 7.67 -2.65 -0.72
N ILE A 11 8.30 -3.81 -0.55
CA ILE A 11 9.75 -3.98 -0.68
C ILE A 11 10.23 -3.59 -2.09
N ASN A 12 9.50 -4.03 -3.12
CA ASN A 12 9.87 -3.84 -4.53
C ASN A 12 9.62 -2.43 -5.09
N HIS A 13 8.97 -1.53 -4.36
CA HIS A 13 8.65 -0.18 -4.85
C HIS A 13 9.47 0.92 -4.16
N LYS A 14 9.74 2.01 -4.87
CA LYS A 14 10.59 3.12 -4.38
C LYS A 14 9.98 3.89 -3.21
N ASN A 15 8.65 3.96 -3.13
CA ASN A 15 7.93 4.67 -2.07
C ASN A 15 6.50 4.12 -1.90
N GLN A 16 5.89 4.47 -0.78
CA GLN A 16 4.55 4.02 -0.39
C GLN A 16 3.46 4.42 -1.38
N ALA A 17 3.58 5.59 -2.01
CA ALA A 17 2.63 6.04 -3.01
C ALA A 17 2.67 5.16 -4.28
N ALA A 18 3.86 4.76 -4.74
CA ALA A 18 4.01 3.87 -5.89
C ALA A 18 3.45 2.47 -5.59
N ALA A 19 3.79 1.89 -4.42
CA ALA A 19 3.25 0.60 -3.98
C ALA A 19 1.71 0.65 -3.84
N GLY A 20 1.18 1.72 -3.24
CA GLY A 20 -0.26 1.90 -3.06
C GLY A 20 -1.00 1.96 -4.40
N ARG A 21 -0.49 2.74 -5.37
CA ARG A 21 -1.08 2.81 -6.72
C ARG A 21 -1.10 1.45 -7.42
N TYR A 22 -0.03 0.67 -7.27
CA TYR A 22 0.04 -0.69 -7.83
C TYR A 22 -1.00 -1.62 -7.19
N LEU A 23 -1.04 -1.67 -5.85
CA LEU A 23 -1.99 -2.53 -5.12
C LEU A 23 -3.45 -2.18 -5.43
N TYR A 24 -3.77 -0.88 -5.49
CA TYR A 24 -5.16 -0.42 -5.62
C TYR A 24 -5.59 -0.07 -7.03
N ALA A 25 -4.80 -0.40 -8.07
CA ALA A 25 -5.05 -0.04 -9.47
C ALA A 25 -6.51 -0.27 -9.91
N ASN A 26 -7.09 -1.43 -9.60
CA ASN A 26 -8.45 -1.79 -10.00
C ASN A 26 -9.59 -1.15 -9.18
N SER A 27 -9.27 -0.43 -8.10
CA SER A 27 -10.27 0.13 -7.17
C SER A 27 -10.16 1.63 -6.97
N ARG A 28 -9.04 2.24 -7.37
CA ARG A 28 -8.72 3.63 -7.05
C ARG A 28 -9.69 4.62 -7.68
N ASP A 29 -10.17 4.34 -8.89
CA ASP A 29 -11.12 5.21 -9.61
C ASP A 29 -12.54 5.18 -9.03
N LYS A 30 -12.82 4.23 -8.12
CA LYS A 30 -14.09 4.18 -7.38
C LYS A 30 -14.12 5.15 -6.20
N LEU A 31 -13.01 5.80 -5.88
CA LEU A 31 -12.92 6.78 -4.80
C LEU A 31 -12.96 8.20 -5.37
N LYS A 32 -13.74 9.08 -4.74
CA LYS A 32 -13.78 10.52 -5.08
C LYS A 32 -12.42 11.20 -4.97
N SER A 33 -11.57 10.73 -4.07
CA SER A 33 -10.19 11.20 -3.89
C SER A 33 -9.28 10.04 -3.51
N PRO A 34 -8.62 9.39 -4.48
CA PRO A 34 -7.76 8.23 -4.20
C PRO A 34 -6.47 8.67 -3.51
N ASN A 35 -6.39 8.45 -2.18
CA ASN A 35 -5.15 8.51 -1.42
C ASN A 35 -4.64 7.09 -1.12
N ASP A 36 -4.07 6.47 -2.16
CA ASP A 36 -3.60 5.09 -2.12
C ASP A 36 -2.42 4.90 -1.15
N SER A 37 -1.63 5.95 -0.92
CA SER A 37 -0.56 5.95 0.07
C SER A 37 -1.14 5.82 1.49
N ASP A 38 -2.13 6.64 1.86
CA ASP A 38 -2.76 6.56 3.19
C ASP A 38 -3.52 5.24 3.40
N ARG A 39 -4.19 4.72 2.36
CA ARG A 39 -4.83 3.39 2.41
C ARG A 39 -3.82 2.30 2.73
N LEU A 40 -2.67 2.30 2.05
CA LEU A 40 -1.60 1.34 2.30
C LEU A 40 -1.03 1.51 3.72
N ARG A 41 -0.80 2.75 4.17
CA ARG A 41 -0.36 3.04 5.55
C ARG A 41 -1.29 2.41 6.58
N LYS A 42 -2.58 2.67 6.46
CA LYS A 42 -3.62 2.16 7.35
C LYS A 42 -3.71 0.65 7.31
N TYR A 43 -3.53 0.03 6.14
CA TYR A 43 -3.49 -1.42 6.01
C TYR A 43 -2.31 -2.02 6.78
N LEU A 44 -1.08 -1.51 6.57
CA LEU A 44 0.12 -1.99 7.26
C LEU A 44 0.03 -1.82 8.79
N MET A 45 -0.52 -0.70 9.25
CA MET A 45 -0.70 -0.44 10.68
C MET A 45 -1.60 -1.46 11.39
N LYS A 46 -2.55 -2.09 10.70
CA LYS A 46 -3.36 -3.19 11.29
C LYS A 46 -2.51 -4.40 11.70
N PHE A 47 -1.30 -4.50 11.16
CA PHE A 47 -0.34 -5.57 11.43
C PHE A 47 0.89 -5.06 12.18
N GLY A 48 0.87 -3.81 12.69
CA GLY A 48 2.02 -3.21 13.36
C GLY A 48 3.19 -2.87 12.43
N LEU A 49 2.96 -2.83 11.11
CA LEU A 49 3.99 -2.56 10.11
C LEU A 49 3.96 -1.11 9.63
N ARG A 50 5.12 -0.63 9.16
CA ARG A 50 5.26 0.64 8.45
C ARG A 50 6.07 0.44 7.18
N PHE A 51 5.74 1.17 6.12
CA PHE A 51 6.40 1.02 4.81
C PHE A 51 7.92 1.22 4.90
N ASP A 52 8.36 2.22 5.66
CA ASP A 52 9.77 2.53 5.86
C ASP A 52 10.51 1.49 6.72
N GLY A 53 9.80 0.73 7.55
CA GLY A 53 10.34 -0.42 8.27
C GLY A 53 10.35 -1.72 7.47
N LEU A 54 9.82 -1.73 6.24
CA LEU A 54 9.89 -2.87 5.31
C LEU A 54 11.04 -2.74 4.31
N LYS A 55 11.78 -1.63 4.33
CA LYS A 55 12.92 -1.37 3.45
C LYS A 55 14.22 -1.84 4.08
#